data_AF-A0A443SBB7-F1
#
_entry.id   AF-A0A443SBB7-F1
#
_cell.length_a   1.000
_cell.length_b   1.000
_cell.length_c   1.000
_cell.angle_alpha   90.00
_cell.angle_beta   90.00
_cell.angle_gamma   90.00
#
_symmetry.space_group_name_H-M   'P 1'
#
loop_
_entity.id
_entity.type
_entity.pdbx_description
1 polymer ?
#
loop_
_entity_poly.entity_id
_entity_poly.type
_entity_poly.pdbx_seq_one_letter_code
_entity_poly.pdbx_strand_id
1 'polypeptide(L)'
;MYPTYVHAMPNNNTNYEEGKFLALDLGGTNFRVLLVELIDDDLEMRSELYPLPEEMMHEDGEKLFDYIANCLAEFMEQRGVKDKKLALGFTFSFPLQQKGLNKAILTKWTKGFKCPGVEGEDVVELLRQAIHRRNDIDVEVEAIVNDTTGTLMSCAYQIRDCRVGLVIGTGTNACYVEKTEQISDYFPDNDITVLNPNQVIINTELGAFGENGVLDFIRTPWDQTVDNNSKNPGKQ
;
A
#
# COMPACT_ATOMS: atom_id res chain seq x y z
N MET A 1 -11.00 1.48 11.14
CA MET A 1 -10.03 0.38 11.19
C MET A 1 -10.26 -0.50 9.97
N TYR A 2 -9.19 -0.79 9.23
CA TYR A 2 -9.24 -1.42 7.91
C TYR A 2 -8.39 -2.71 7.93
N PRO A 3 -9.01 -3.89 7.85
CA PRO A 3 -8.26 -5.16 7.75
C PRO A 3 -7.52 -5.28 6.41
N THR A 4 -6.24 -5.68 6.45
CA THR A 4 -5.36 -5.66 5.27
C THR A 4 -5.22 -7.01 4.55
N TYR A 5 -5.98 -8.02 4.96
CA TYR A 5 -5.92 -9.41 4.47
C TYR A 5 -4.53 -10.06 4.60
N VAL A 6 -3.60 -9.47 5.35
CA VAL A 6 -2.30 -10.05 5.71
C VAL A 6 -2.44 -10.78 7.05
N HIS A 7 -2.46 -12.11 7.00
CA HIS A 7 -2.72 -12.98 8.17
C HIS A 7 -1.45 -13.64 8.75
N ALA A 8 -0.33 -13.58 8.03
CA ALA A 8 0.92 -14.20 8.44
C ALA A 8 2.01 -13.14 8.61
N MET A 9 2.82 -13.31 9.64
CA MET A 9 4.11 -12.62 9.75
C MET A 9 5.15 -13.44 8.98
N PRO A 10 6.24 -12.82 8.50
CA PRO A 10 7.28 -13.56 7.79
C PRO A 10 7.82 -14.73 8.62
N ASN A 11 7.94 -15.91 8.01
CA ASN A 11 8.34 -17.15 8.70
C ASN A 11 9.76 -17.57 8.30
N ASN A 12 10.70 -17.36 9.20
CA ASN A 12 12.11 -17.73 9.03
C ASN A 12 12.53 -18.96 9.85
N ASN A 13 11.62 -19.90 10.10
CA ASN A 13 11.94 -21.12 10.84
C ASN A 13 11.74 -22.42 10.06
N THR A 14 10.73 -22.51 9.19
CA THR A 14 10.41 -23.79 8.52
C THR A 14 9.96 -23.68 7.07
N ASN A 15 9.84 -22.46 6.51
CA ASN A 15 9.49 -22.18 5.11
C ASN A 15 9.88 -20.71 4.82
N TYR A 16 11.16 -20.45 4.58
CA TYR A 16 11.65 -19.10 4.26
C TYR A 16 10.95 -18.57 3.01
N GLU A 17 10.52 -17.30 3.05
CA GLU A 17 10.12 -16.61 1.84
C GLU A 17 11.33 -16.46 0.92
N GLU A 18 11.32 -17.13 -0.23
CA GLU A 18 12.40 -17.10 -1.21
C GLU A 18 11.87 -16.67 -2.57
N GLY A 19 12.75 -16.03 -3.36
CA GLY A 19 12.49 -15.68 -4.74
C GLY A 19 12.70 -14.21 -5.07
N LYS A 20 12.33 -13.85 -6.31
CA LYS A 20 12.41 -12.50 -6.85
C LYS A 20 11.04 -11.88 -6.92
N PHE A 21 10.90 -10.72 -6.30
CA PHE A 21 9.65 -9.98 -6.21
C PHE A 21 9.88 -8.56 -6.68
N LEU A 22 8.91 -8.03 -7.42
CA LEU A 22 8.83 -6.61 -7.66
C LEU A 22 8.04 -5.97 -6.52
N ALA A 23 8.37 -4.73 -6.18
CA ALA A 23 7.51 -3.89 -5.38
C ALA A 23 7.34 -2.51 -6.03
N LEU A 24 6.14 -1.96 -5.91
CA LEU A 24 5.80 -0.63 -6.39
C LEU A 24 5.32 0.18 -5.19
N ASP A 25 5.92 1.35 -4.93
CA ASP A 25 5.52 2.24 -3.85
C ASP A 25 5.09 3.59 -4.40
N LEU A 26 3.78 3.85 -4.34
CA LEU A 26 3.14 5.07 -4.80
C LEU A 26 2.46 5.77 -3.62
N GLY A 27 2.95 6.97 -3.28
CA GLY A 27 2.41 7.72 -2.15
C GLY A 27 2.68 9.23 -2.15
N GLY A 28 3.27 9.79 -3.21
CA GLY A 28 3.65 11.20 -3.28
C GLY A 28 4.06 11.65 -4.68
N THR A 29 4.93 12.65 -4.76
CA THR A 29 5.42 13.27 -6.02
C THR A 29 6.47 12.44 -6.76
N ASN A 30 6.94 11.36 -6.14
CA ASN A 30 7.74 10.33 -6.77
C ASN A 30 7.13 8.99 -6.37
N PHE A 31 7.35 7.99 -7.19
CA PHE A 31 7.09 6.61 -6.82
C PHE A 31 8.36 5.79 -7.00
N ARG A 32 8.41 4.64 -6.33
CA ARG A 32 9.57 3.77 -6.34
C ARG A 32 9.21 2.42 -6.94
N VAL A 33 10.08 1.91 -7.81
CA VAL A 33 10.05 0.51 -8.23
C VAL A 33 11.22 -0.20 -7.58
N LEU A 34 10.99 -1.39 -7.06
CA LEU A 34 11.98 -2.20 -6.37
C LEU A 34 12.01 -3.62 -6.96
N LEU A 35 13.20 -4.20 -7.03
CA LEU A 35 13.42 -5.63 -7.18
C LEU A 35 14.01 -6.12 -5.85
N VAL A 36 13.28 -7.02 -5.20
CA VAL A 36 13.66 -7.67 -3.95
C VAL A 36 13.97 -9.12 -4.27
N GLU A 37 15.15 -9.57 -3.86
CA GLU A 37 15.60 -10.96 -3.99
C GLU A 37 15.82 -11.50 -2.59
N LEU A 38 15.03 -12.51 -2.22
CA LEU A 38 15.12 -13.22 -0.96
C LEU A 38 15.77 -14.59 -1.22
N ILE A 39 16.90 -14.83 -0.58
CA ILE A 39 17.67 -16.09 -0.69
C ILE A 39 18.07 -16.48 0.72
N ASP A 40 17.57 -17.62 1.21
CA ASP A 40 17.78 -18.05 2.59
C ASP A 40 17.38 -16.95 3.60
N ASP A 41 18.33 -16.45 4.39
CA ASP A 41 18.17 -15.33 5.35
C ASP A 41 18.64 -13.97 4.77
N ASP A 42 19.16 -13.95 3.53
CA ASP A 42 19.67 -12.75 2.88
C ASP A 42 18.59 -12.02 2.06
N LEU A 43 18.61 -10.69 2.18
CA LEU A 43 17.73 -9.78 1.45
C LEU A 43 18.57 -8.83 0.60
N GLU A 44 18.47 -8.95 -0.72
CA GLU A 44 19.00 -7.98 -1.66
C GLU A 44 17.87 -7.10 -2.20
N MET A 45 18.09 -5.79 -2.20
CA MET A 45 17.11 -4.82 -2.70
C MET A 45 17.79 -3.86 -3.68
N ARG A 46 17.22 -3.75 -4.88
CA ARG A 46 17.58 -2.75 -5.88
C ARG A 46 16.36 -1.89 -6.13
N SER A 47 16.49 -0.57 -6.08
CA SER A 47 15.35 0.34 -6.24
C SER A 47 15.68 1.55 -7.07
N GLU A 48 14.66 2.11 -7.70
CA GLU A 48 14.76 3.34 -8.49
C GLU A 48 13.55 4.24 -8.22
N LEU A 49 13.82 5.54 -8.14
CA LEU A 49 12.80 6.57 -7.97
C LEU A 49 12.42 7.11 -9.33
N TYR A 50 11.14 7.06 -9.64
CA TYR A 50 10.56 7.66 -10.83
C TYR A 50 9.81 8.93 -10.42
N PRO A 51 10.13 10.08 -11.03
CA PRO A 51 9.37 11.30 -10.79
C PRO A 51 7.95 11.11 -11.30
N LEU A 52 6.96 11.53 -10.53
CA LEU A 52 5.59 11.62 -11.01
C LEU A 52 5.32 13.09 -11.40
N PRO A 53 5.21 13.41 -12.71
CA PRO A 53 4.90 14.76 -13.12
C PRO A 53 3.61 15.25 -12.45
N GLU A 54 3.57 16.50 -11.99
CA GLU A 54 2.40 17.04 -11.29
C GLU A 54 1.12 16.97 -12.14
N GLU A 55 1.27 17.08 -13.46
CA GLU A 55 0.20 16.88 -14.43
C GLU A 55 -0.41 15.47 -14.34
N MET A 56 0.41 14.43 -14.17
CA MET A 56 -0.06 13.03 -14.03
C MET A 56 -0.94 12.83 -12.79
N MET A 57 -0.79 13.67 -11.76
CA MET A 57 -1.65 13.62 -10.56
C MET A 57 -3.09 14.08 -10.83
N HIS A 58 -3.36 14.67 -11.99
CA HIS A 58 -4.66 15.21 -12.39
C HIS A 58 -5.18 14.65 -13.73
N GLU A 59 -4.37 13.82 -14.41
CA GLU A 59 -4.75 13.12 -15.63
C GLU A 59 -5.71 11.95 -15.36
N ASP A 60 -6.35 11.45 -16.42
CA ASP A 60 -7.19 10.25 -16.36
C ASP A 60 -6.43 9.06 -15.77
N GLY A 61 -7.13 8.24 -14.99
CA GLY A 61 -6.58 7.07 -14.32
C GLY A 61 -5.84 6.14 -15.27
N GLU A 62 -6.38 5.89 -16.46
CA GLU A 62 -5.72 5.08 -17.49
C GLU A 62 -4.31 5.57 -17.80
N LYS A 63 -4.13 6.89 -17.99
CA LYS A 63 -2.83 7.50 -18.27
C LYS A 63 -1.87 7.39 -17.08
N LEU A 64 -2.36 7.58 -15.86
CA LEU A 64 -1.55 7.42 -14.65
C LEU A 64 -1.00 5.99 -14.56
N PHE A 65 -1.86 4.98 -14.71
CA PHE A 65 -1.44 3.58 -14.60
C PHE A 65 -0.59 3.13 -15.79
N ASP A 66 -0.84 3.65 -17.00
CA ASP A 66 0.03 3.43 -18.16
C ASP A 66 1.43 4.02 -17.94
N TYR A 67 1.51 5.22 -17.35
CA TYR A 67 2.80 5.81 -16.97
C TYR A 67 3.57 4.94 -15.97
N ILE A 68 2.88 4.44 -14.93
CA ILE A 68 3.46 3.53 -13.95
C ILE A 68 3.95 2.23 -14.61
N ALA A 69 3.13 1.63 -15.48
CA ALA A 69 3.49 0.40 -16.19
C ALA A 69 4.70 0.62 -17.12
N ASN A 70 4.83 1.81 -17.72
CA ASN A 70 5.98 2.17 -18.54
C ASN A 70 7.28 2.20 -17.73
N CYS A 71 7.26 2.88 -16.57
CA CYS A 71 8.41 2.90 -15.66
C CYS A 71 8.75 1.51 -15.11
N LEU A 72 7.73 0.70 -14.80
CA LEU A 72 7.92 -0.68 -14.36
C LEU A 72 8.68 -1.51 -15.41
N ALA A 73 8.28 -1.42 -16.68
CA ALA A 73 8.95 -2.15 -17.75
C ALA A 73 10.36 -1.64 -18.04
N GLU A 74 10.58 -0.32 -17.98
CA GLU A 74 11.91 0.27 -18.07
C GLU A 74 12.82 -0.26 -16.95
N PHE A 75 12.32 -0.27 -15.71
CA PHE A 75 13.04 -0.83 -14.56
C PHE A 75 13.40 -2.30 -14.79
N MET A 76 12.44 -3.12 -15.23
CA MET A 76 12.68 -4.55 -15.49
C MET A 76 13.74 -4.78 -16.59
N GLU A 77 13.75 -3.97 -17.65
CA GLU A 77 14.79 -3.99 -18.69
C GLU A 77 16.16 -3.66 -18.09
N GLN A 78 16.27 -2.54 -17.35
CA GLN A 78 17.52 -2.11 -16.74
C GLN A 78 18.08 -3.11 -15.71
N ARG A 79 17.20 -3.86 -15.03
CA ARG A 79 17.59 -4.92 -14.09
C ARG A 79 17.79 -6.29 -14.75
N GLY A 80 17.56 -6.41 -16.06
CA GLY A 80 17.75 -7.66 -16.80
C GLY A 80 16.78 -8.76 -16.40
N VAL A 81 15.55 -8.39 -16.03
CA VAL A 81 14.50 -9.34 -15.59
C VAL A 81 13.21 -9.23 -16.41
N LYS A 82 13.25 -8.53 -17.55
CA LYS A 82 12.08 -8.32 -18.42
C LYS A 82 11.49 -9.61 -18.98
N ASP A 83 12.33 -10.64 -19.16
CA ASP A 83 11.94 -11.98 -19.64
C ASP A 83 11.38 -12.89 -18.54
N LYS A 84 11.27 -12.40 -17.30
CA LYS A 84 10.79 -13.19 -16.16
C LYS A 84 9.34 -12.84 -15.83
N LYS A 85 8.58 -13.87 -15.43
CA LYS A 85 7.32 -13.69 -14.71
C LYS A 85 7.62 -13.38 -13.24
N LEU A 86 7.26 -12.20 -12.76
CA LEU A 86 7.52 -11.78 -11.38
C LEU A 86 6.23 -11.37 -10.66
N ALA A 87 6.11 -11.75 -9.39
CA ALA A 87 5.07 -11.26 -8.50
C ALA A 87 5.37 -9.82 -8.07
N LEU A 88 4.34 -8.98 -8.01
CA LEU A 88 4.41 -7.58 -7.60
C LEU A 88 3.61 -7.34 -6.32
N GLY A 89 4.26 -6.77 -5.31
CA GLY A 89 3.59 -6.12 -4.19
C GLY A 89 3.36 -4.63 -4.46
N PHE A 90 2.11 -4.18 -4.45
CA PHE A 90 1.74 -2.79 -4.69
C PHE A 90 1.50 -2.06 -3.37
N THR A 91 2.46 -1.27 -2.92
CA THR A 91 2.28 -0.31 -1.83
C THR A 91 1.58 0.93 -2.37
N PHE A 92 0.33 1.13 -1.97
CA PHE A 92 -0.51 2.22 -2.43
C PHE A 92 -1.01 3.03 -1.24
N SER A 93 -0.36 4.16 -1.01
CA SER A 93 -0.46 4.91 0.25
C SER A 93 -1.59 5.94 0.22
N PHE A 94 -2.78 5.47 -0.13
CA PHE A 94 -4.03 6.23 -0.17
C PHE A 94 -5.13 5.46 0.56
N PRO A 95 -6.23 6.13 0.97
CA PRO A 95 -7.37 5.46 1.59
C PRO A 95 -7.98 4.38 0.68
N LEU A 96 -7.91 3.12 1.13
CA LEU A 96 -8.40 1.95 0.40
C LEU A 96 -9.47 1.20 1.21
N GLN A 97 -10.47 0.69 0.50
CA GLN A 97 -11.32 -0.39 1.00
C GLN A 97 -10.83 -1.70 0.38
N GLN A 98 -9.96 -2.42 1.09
CA GLN A 98 -9.54 -3.76 0.67
C GLN A 98 -10.72 -4.74 0.69
N LYS A 99 -10.80 -5.57 -0.34
CA LYS A 99 -11.77 -6.68 -0.50
C LYS A 99 -11.07 -8.02 -0.63
N GLY A 100 -9.74 -8.03 -0.58
CA GLY A 100 -8.86 -9.18 -0.67
C GLY A 100 -7.41 -8.71 -0.64
N LEU A 101 -6.47 -9.65 -0.57
CA LEU A 101 -5.04 -9.32 -0.57
C LEU A 101 -4.62 -8.59 -1.85
N ASN A 102 -5.22 -8.94 -3.00
CA ASN A 102 -4.94 -8.36 -4.33
C ASN A 102 -6.17 -7.66 -4.93
N LYS A 103 -7.03 -7.09 -4.08
CA LYS A 103 -8.23 -6.37 -4.52
C LYS A 103 -8.54 -5.22 -3.56
N ALA A 104 -8.54 -3.98 -4.05
CA ALA A 104 -8.82 -2.84 -3.19
C ALA A 104 -9.44 -1.67 -3.96
N ILE A 105 -10.52 -1.13 -3.41
CA ILE A 105 -11.22 0.01 -3.99
C ILE A 105 -10.65 1.31 -3.42
N LEU A 106 -10.23 2.24 -4.28
CA LEU A 106 -9.86 3.58 -3.82
C LEU A 106 -11.10 4.31 -3.31
N THR A 107 -11.12 4.71 -2.04
CA THR A 107 -12.28 5.43 -1.50
C THR A 107 -12.24 6.91 -1.83
N LYS A 108 -11.04 7.52 -1.78
CA LYS A 108 -10.84 8.94 -2.05
C LYS A 108 -9.36 9.23 -2.27
N TRP A 109 -9.04 10.09 -3.22
CA TRP A 109 -7.72 10.66 -3.35
C TRP A 109 -7.36 11.60 -2.19
N THR A 110 -6.08 11.63 -1.87
CA THR A 110 -5.47 12.53 -0.89
C THR A 110 -4.16 13.07 -1.48
N LYS A 111 -3.41 13.88 -0.71
CA LYS A 111 -2.05 14.34 -1.07
C LYS A 111 -1.96 15.09 -2.41
N GLY A 112 -3.06 15.69 -2.86
CA GLY A 112 -3.14 16.47 -4.10
C GLY A 112 -3.41 15.66 -5.37
N PHE A 113 -3.59 14.33 -5.27
CA PHE A 113 -4.07 13.53 -6.39
C PHE A 113 -5.54 13.84 -6.68
N LYS A 114 -5.91 13.81 -7.96
CA LYS A 114 -7.29 13.94 -8.44
C LYS A 114 -7.45 13.34 -9.84
N CYS A 115 -7.00 12.11 -10.01
CA CYS A 115 -7.12 11.39 -11.28
C CYS A 115 -8.56 10.90 -11.50
N PRO A 116 -9.27 11.36 -12.54
CA PRO A 116 -10.60 10.87 -12.88
C PRO A 116 -10.57 9.37 -13.21
N GLY A 117 -11.64 8.64 -12.84
CA GLY A 117 -11.77 7.21 -13.15
C GLY A 117 -10.96 6.27 -12.26
N VAL A 118 -10.53 6.72 -11.08
CA VAL A 118 -9.82 5.87 -10.09
C VAL A 118 -10.59 5.75 -8.77
N GLU A 119 -11.18 6.84 -8.25
CA GLU A 119 -12.02 6.76 -7.05
C GLU A 119 -13.25 5.87 -7.33
N GLY A 120 -13.51 4.91 -6.45
CA GLY A 120 -14.56 3.90 -6.62
C GLY A 120 -14.15 2.66 -7.39
N GLU A 121 -12.95 2.64 -7.98
CA GLU A 121 -12.44 1.54 -8.81
C GLU A 121 -11.38 0.69 -8.08
N ASP A 122 -11.18 -0.53 -8.57
CA ASP A 122 -10.14 -1.45 -8.07
C ASP A 122 -8.77 -1.09 -8.64
N VAL A 123 -7.91 -0.53 -7.80
CA VAL A 123 -6.59 -0.04 -8.24
C VAL A 123 -5.62 -1.15 -8.65
N VAL A 124 -5.83 -2.38 -8.17
CA VAL A 124 -5.05 -3.53 -8.62
C VAL A 124 -5.43 -3.88 -10.05
N GLU A 125 -6.72 -3.88 -10.36
CA GLU A 125 -7.22 -4.15 -11.70
C GLU A 125 -6.79 -3.06 -12.69
N LEU A 126 -6.83 -1.78 -12.30
CA LEU A 126 -6.33 -0.69 -13.13
C LEU A 126 -4.84 -0.86 -13.49
N LEU A 127 -4.01 -1.29 -12.54
CA LEU A 127 -2.60 -1.59 -12.79
C LEU A 127 -2.43 -2.83 -13.68
N ARG A 128 -3.19 -3.91 -13.45
CA ARG A 128 -3.18 -5.11 -14.29
C ARG A 128 -3.53 -4.78 -15.75
N GLN A 129 -4.54 -3.94 -15.96
CA GLN A 129 -4.94 -3.52 -17.30
C GLN A 129 -3.84 -2.71 -17.99
N ALA A 130 -3.14 -1.82 -17.27
CA ALA A 130 -2.01 -1.07 -17.82
C ALA A 130 -0.83 -1.98 -18.20
N ILE A 131 -0.49 -2.94 -17.33
CA ILE A 131 0.53 -3.97 -17.62
C ILE A 131 0.12 -4.79 -18.85
N HIS A 132 -1.15 -5.19 -18.95
CA HIS A 132 -1.66 -5.96 -20.07
C HIS A 132 -1.64 -5.17 -21.39
N ARG A 133 -2.02 -3.89 -21.38
CA ARG A 133 -1.97 -3.00 -22.56
C ARG A 133 -0.56 -2.90 -23.15
N ARG A 134 0.48 -2.95 -22.30
CA ARG A 134 1.88 -2.95 -22.75
C ARG A 134 2.26 -4.24 -23.49
N ASN A 135 1.82 -5.39 -22.99
CA ASN A 135 2.05 -6.71 -23.59
C ASN A 135 3.55 -7.06 -23.83
N ASP A 136 4.48 -6.45 -23.09
CA ASP A 136 5.93 -6.69 -23.22
C ASP A 136 6.63 -7.04 -21.88
N ILE A 137 5.86 -7.19 -20.80
CA ILE A 137 6.30 -7.63 -19.48
C ILE A 137 5.30 -8.65 -18.90
N ASP A 138 5.77 -9.58 -18.07
CA ASP A 138 4.94 -10.57 -17.38
C ASP A 138 5.01 -10.32 -15.86
N VAL A 139 4.05 -9.56 -15.34
CA VAL A 139 3.98 -9.17 -13.93
C VAL A 139 2.63 -9.52 -13.36
N GLU A 140 2.61 -10.26 -12.26
CA GLU A 140 1.40 -10.64 -11.55
C GLU A 140 1.25 -9.79 -10.28
N VAL A 141 0.17 -9.03 -10.15
CA VAL A 141 -0.05 -8.20 -8.95
C VAL A 141 -0.70 -9.07 -7.87
N GLU A 142 0.10 -9.52 -6.90
CA GLU A 142 -0.29 -10.53 -5.90
C GLU A 142 -0.75 -9.91 -4.57
N ALA A 143 -0.37 -8.67 -4.31
CA ALA A 143 -0.77 -7.99 -3.08
C ALA A 143 -0.87 -6.48 -3.29
N ILE A 144 -1.81 -5.86 -2.57
CA ILE A 144 -1.85 -4.43 -2.33
C ILE A 144 -1.79 -4.16 -0.83
N VAL A 145 -0.93 -3.22 -0.44
CA VAL A 145 -0.67 -2.89 0.96
C VAL A 145 -0.60 -1.39 1.17
N ASN A 146 -0.89 -0.94 2.40
CA ASN A 146 -0.59 0.40 2.84
C ASN A 146 0.89 0.51 3.29
N ASP A 147 1.48 1.71 3.21
CA ASP A 147 2.86 1.97 3.66
C ASP A 147 3.15 1.52 5.09
N THR A 148 2.22 1.72 6.03
CA THR A 148 2.39 1.25 7.40
C THR A 148 2.46 -0.27 7.49
N THR A 149 1.68 -0.99 6.67
CA THR A 149 1.69 -2.46 6.61
C THR A 149 2.98 -2.97 6.00
N GLY A 150 3.44 -2.36 4.90
CA GLY A 150 4.76 -2.65 4.32
C GLY A 150 5.90 -2.39 5.32
N THR A 151 5.81 -1.29 6.07
CA THR A 151 6.78 -0.92 7.12
C THR A 151 6.83 -1.97 8.23
N LEU A 152 5.67 -2.41 8.72
CA LEU A 152 5.58 -3.50 9.70
C LEU A 152 6.22 -4.78 9.16
N MET A 153 5.82 -5.22 7.95
CA MET A 153 6.29 -6.48 7.38
C MET A 153 7.79 -6.48 7.10
N SER A 154 8.33 -5.36 6.59
CA SER A 154 9.77 -5.20 6.37
C SER A 154 10.56 -5.28 7.68
N CYS A 155 10.07 -4.65 8.75
CA CYS A 155 10.70 -4.73 10.06
C CYS A 155 10.55 -6.13 10.68
N ALA A 156 9.37 -6.75 10.55
CA ALA A 156 9.08 -8.07 11.10
C ALA A 156 9.90 -9.19 10.45
N TYR A 157 10.32 -9.02 9.19
CA TYR A 157 11.25 -9.93 8.52
C TYR A 157 12.59 -10.02 9.26
N GLN A 158 13.10 -8.88 9.77
CA GLN A 158 14.36 -8.81 10.51
C GLN A 158 14.19 -9.00 12.03
N ILE A 159 13.10 -8.47 12.59
CA ILE A 159 12.80 -8.44 14.03
C ILE A 159 11.50 -9.19 14.28
N ARG A 160 11.61 -10.46 14.67
CA ARG A 160 10.48 -11.40 14.78
C ARG A 160 9.37 -10.98 15.75
N ASP A 161 9.67 -10.11 16.72
CA ASP A 161 8.71 -9.60 17.70
C ASP A 161 7.99 -8.33 17.26
N CYS A 162 8.31 -7.79 16.07
CA CYS A 162 7.66 -6.60 15.55
C CYS A 162 6.19 -6.87 15.23
N ARG A 163 5.26 -6.16 15.88
CA ARG A 163 3.80 -6.30 15.73
C ARG A 163 3.09 -4.98 15.46
N VAL A 164 3.82 -3.88 15.36
CA VAL A 164 3.29 -2.53 15.11
C VAL A 164 4.15 -1.83 14.06
N GLY A 165 3.52 -1.29 13.03
CA GLY A 165 4.13 -0.39 12.07
C GLY A 165 3.67 1.04 12.33
N LEU A 166 4.58 2.01 12.26
CA LEU A 166 4.30 3.42 12.45
C LEU A 166 5.03 4.24 11.39
N VAL A 167 4.29 5.10 10.70
CA VAL A 167 4.84 6.07 9.75
C VAL A 167 4.63 7.45 10.34
N ILE A 168 5.73 8.22 10.45
CA ILE A 168 5.72 9.64 10.82
C ILE A 168 6.51 10.39 9.74
N GLY A 169 5.79 11.02 8.81
CA GLY A 169 6.37 11.75 7.69
C GLY A 169 5.45 12.89 7.25
N THR A 170 5.18 12.98 5.95
CA THR A 170 4.17 13.94 5.41
C THR A 170 2.80 13.72 6.04
N GLY A 171 2.47 12.47 6.39
CA GLY A 171 1.33 12.11 7.22
C GLY A 171 1.77 11.23 8.38
N THR A 172 0.82 10.93 9.29
CA THR A 172 1.03 9.96 10.36
C THR A 172 -0.02 8.85 10.24
N ASN A 173 0.43 7.60 10.24
CA ASN A 173 -0.45 6.43 10.26
C ASN A 173 0.23 5.26 11.01
N ALA A 174 -0.56 4.28 11.44
CA ALA A 174 -0.06 3.07 12.07
C ALA A 174 -0.87 1.84 11.65
N CYS A 175 -0.22 0.69 11.76
CA CYS A 175 -0.89 -0.60 11.69
C CYS A 175 -0.39 -1.49 12.82
N TYR A 176 -1.16 -2.53 13.14
CA TYR A 176 -0.77 -3.51 14.15
C TYR A 176 -1.36 -4.89 13.84
N VAL A 177 -0.78 -5.93 14.41
CA VAL A 177 -1.33 -7.29 14.37
C VAL A 177 -2.44 -7.42 15.40
N GLU A 178 -3.66 -7.66 14.93
CA GLU A 178 -4.85 -7.92 15.75
C GLU A 178 -5.24 -9.39 15.67
N LYS A 179 -5.94 -9.89 16.69
CA LYS A 179 -6.59 -11.20 16.67
C LYS A 179 -7.89 -11.12 15.89
N THR A 180 -8.08 -12.06 14.97
CA THR A 180 -9.29 -12.10 14.13
C THR A 180 -10.59 -12.17 14.95
N GLU A 181 -10.57 -12.80 16.13
CA GLU A 181 -11.72 -12.88 17.04
C GLU A 181 -12.21 -11.51 17.56
N GLN A 182 -11.35 -10.49 17.60
CA GLN A 182 -11.70 -9.15 18.10
C GLN A 182 -12.37 -8.27 17.04
N ILE A 183 -12.38 -8.72 15.79
CA ILE A 183 -12.83 -7.94 14.63
C ILE A 183 -13.81 -8.73 13.75
N SER A 184 -14.43 -9.79 14.29
CA SER A 184 -15.43 -10.60 13.58
C SER A 184 -16.52 -9.74 12.95
N ASP A 185 -16.95 -8.68 13.64
CA ASP A 185 -18.02 -7.79 13.19
C ASP A 185 -17.62 -6.90 12.00
N TYR A 186 -16.31 -6.77 11.72
CA TYR A 186 -15.78 -5.99 10.60
C TYR A 186 -15.63 -6.81 9.32
N PHE A 187 -15.78 -8.14 9.39
CA PHE A 187 -15.83 -9.02 8.23
C PHE A 187 -17.28 -9.46 7.99
N PRO A 188 -17.93 -9.01 6.90
CA PRO A 188 -19.18 -9.64 6.51
C PRO A 188 -18.91 -11.12 6.23
N ASP A 189 -19.67 -11.98 6.90
CA ASP A 189 -19.60 -13.44 6.87
C ASP A 189 -19.24 -14.00 5.49
N ASN A 190 -18.00 -14.50 5.32
CA ASN A 190 -17.57 -15.62 4.44
C ASN A 190 -16.14 -15.53 3.85
N ASP A 191 -15.38 -14.44 4.02
CA ASP A 191 -14.04 -14.33 3.38
C ASP A 191 -12.85 -14.72 4.29
N ILE A 192 -13.08 -15.18 5.52
CA ILE A 192 -12.00 -15.72 6.37
C ILE A 192 -11.72 -17.18 5.94
N THR A 193 -11.15 -17.33 4.75
CA THR A 193 -10.52 -18.57 4.27
C THR A 193 -9.01 -18.35 4.21
N VAL A 194 -8.34 -18.17 5.36
CA VAL A 194 -6.88 -17.94 5.34
C VAL A 194 -6.13 -18.81 6.34
N LEU A 195 -4.99 -19.32 5.83
CA LEU A 195 -3.99 -20.24 6.37
C LEU A 195 -3.52 -20.02 7.82
N ASN A 196 -3.84 -18.89 8.44
CA ASN A 196 -3.70 -18.63 9.87
C ASN A 196 -4.89 -17.78 10.35
N PRO A 197 -5.99 -18.41 10.79
CA PRO A 197 -7.24 -17.71 11.08
C PRO A 197 -7.17 -16.81 12.32
N ASN A 198 -6.09 -16.87 13.10
CA ASN A 198 -6.05 -16.27 14.44
C ASN A 198 -5.60 -14.82 14.48
N GLN A 199 -5.01 -14.29 13.41
CA GLN A 199 -4.52 -12.91 13.38
C GLN A 199 -4.64 -12.27 11.99
N VAL A 200 -4.59 -10.95 11.98
CA VAL A 200 -4.55 -10.12 10.76
C VAL A 200 -3.98 -8.75 11.08
N ILE A 201 -3.31 -8.13 10.11
CA ILE A 201 -2.86 -6.75 10.26
C ILE A 201 -4.05 -5.79 10.04
N ILE A 202 -4.20 -4.85 10.97
CA ILE A 202 -5.15 -3.75 10.89
C ILE A 202 -4.40 -2.48 10.54
N ASN A 203 -4.78 -1.86 9.42
CA ASN A 203 -4.46 -0.46 9.15
C ASN A 203 -5.44 0.43 9.94
N THR A 204 -4.91 1.29 10.80
CA THR A 204 -5.73 2.11 11.69
C THR A 204 -6.32 3.33 10.99
N GLU A 205 -5.61 3.88 10.00
CA GLU A 205 -5.85 5.24 9.47
C GLU A 205 -5.92 6.27 10.60
N LEU A 206 -4.96 6.21 11.55
CA LEU A 206 -5.02 6.99 12.80
C LEU A 206 -5.06 8.51 12.58
N GLY A 207 -4.63 9.01 11.42
CA GLY A 207 -4.62 10.44 11.14
C GLY A 207 -6.02 11.07 11.12
N ALA A 208 -7.08 10.28 10.95
CA ALA A 208 -8.47 10.74 11.07
C ALA A 208 -8.97 10.79 12.54
N PHE A 209 -8.15 10.40 13.52
CA PHE A 209 -8.53 10.48 14.94
C PHE A 209 -8.68 11.95 15.38
N GLY A 210 -9.89 12.33 15.78
CA GLY A 210 -10.22 13.70 16.15
C GLY A 210 -11.20 14.39 15.20
N GLU A 211 -11.43 13.87 13.99
CA GLU A 211 -12.37 14.47 13.01
C GLU A 211 -13.82 14.55 13.52
N ASN A 212 -14.19 13.71 14.49
CA ASN A 212 -15.50 13.72 15.14
C ASN A 212 -15.58 14.66 16.37
N GLY A 213 -14.56 15.49 16.61
CA GLY A 213 -14.48 16.44 17.71
C GLY A 213 -14.02 15.85 19.04
N VAL A 214 -13.66 14.57 19.12
CA VAL A 214 -13.21 13.94 20.38
C VAL A 214 -11.92 14.55 20.93
N LEU A 215 -11.13 15.21 20.08
CA LEU A 215 -9.90 15.93 20.44
C LEU A 215 -10.09 17.44 20.59
N ASP A 216 -11.30 17.99 20.40
CA ASP A 216 -11.50 19.44 20.42
C ASP A 216 -11.12 20.09 21.76
N PHE A 217 -11.16 19.33 22.86
CA PHE A 217 -10.76 19.81 24.18
C PHE A 217 -9.27 20.12 24.33
N ILE A 218 -8.41 19.58 23.46
CA ILE A 218 -6.97 19.89 23.40
C ILE A 218 -6.58 20.79 22.23
N ARG A 219 -7.47 20.99 21.24
CA ARG A 219 -7.20 21.83 20.07
C ARG A 219 -7.14 23.30 20.46
N THR A 220 -6.08 23.96 20.05
CA THR A 220 -5.90 25.40 20.27
C THR A 220 -6.49 26.21 19.11
N PRO A 221 -6.67 27.53 19.27
CA PRO A 221 -7.02 28.41 18.16
C PRO A 221 -6.01 28.36 16.99
N TRP A 222 -4.76 27.97 17.25
CA TRP A 222 -3.73 27.80 16.22
C TRP A 222 -3.99 26.56 15.37
N ASP A 223 -4.34 25.43 16.00
CA ASP A 223 -4.69 24.20 15.30
C ASP A 223 -5.93 24.39 14.42
N GLN A 224 -6.93 25.12 14.92
CA GLN A 224 -8.12 25.48 14.15
C GLN A 224 -7.79 26.37 12.95
N THR A 225 -6.86 27.30 13.12
CA THR A 225 -6.40 28.17 12.02
C THR A 225 -5.67 27.36 10.95
N VAL A 226 -4.79 26.42 11.34
CA VAL A 226 -4.10 25.53 10.40
C VAL A 226 -5.11 24.68 9.63
N ASP A 227 -6.06 24.08 10.33
CA ASP A 227 -7.11 23.23 9.74
C ASP A 227 -7.99 23.99 8.73
N ASN A 228 -8.51 25.16 9.13
CA ASN A 228 -9.38 25.99 8.29
C ASN A 228 -8.69 26.49 7.00
N ASN A 229 -7.35 26.61 7.01
CA ASN A 229 -6.56 27.04 5.85
C ASN A 229 -5.90 25.87 5.10
N SER A 230 -6.17 24.63 5.50
CA SER A 230 -5.62 23.44 4.85
C SER A 230 -6.36 23.11 3.55
N LYS A 231 -5.83 22.14 2.79
CA LYS A 231 -6.51 21.60 1.60
C LYS A 231 -7.77 20.78 1.95
N ASN A 232 -7.85 20.26 3.18
CA ASN A 232 -8.91 19.35 3.64
C ASN A 232 -9.48 19.83 5.00
N PRO A 233 -10.16 20.99 5.11
CA PRO A 233 -10.67 21.47 6.39
C PRO A 233 -11.57 20.44 7.11
N GLY A 234 -11.30 20.22 8.39
CA GLY A 234 -11.96 19.25 9.26
C GLY A 234 -11.49 17.81 9.08
N LYS A 235 -10.45 17.55 8.27
CA LYS A 235 -9.97 16.22 7.93
C LYS A 235 -8.44 16.13 7.85
N GLN A 236 -7.95 14.90 7.80
CA GLN A 236 -6.56 14.59 7.42
C GLN A 236 -6.21 15.04 5.99
#